data_AF-V6AV26-F1
#
_entry.id   AF-V6AV26-F1
#
_cell.length_a   1.000
_cell.length_b   1.000
_cell.length_c   1.000
_cell.angle_alpha   90.00
_cell.angle_beta   90.00
_cell.angle_gamma   90.00
#
_symmetry.space_group_name_H-M   'P 1'
#
loop_
_entity.id
_entity.type
_entity.pdbx_description
1 polymer ?
#
loop_
_entity_poly.entity_id
_entity_poly.type
_entity_poly.pdbx_seq_one_letter_code
_entity_poly.pdbx_strand_id
1 'polypeptide(L)'
;MSKYEQEKKMPWMWYVGLVLGGLAVLLMTTIAPVWHWFPVQITEQGTVLAVTENGCVIKTQTVNLPVIQKCDAQPGDVIEVTYYAPSKVTSGYYERMQEKAVLVQP
;
A
#
# COMPACT_ATOMS: atom_id res chain seq x y z
N MET A 1 24.33 42.95 -42.27
CA MET A 1 23.79 41.71 -41.66
C MET A 1 23.27 42.09 -40.29
N SER A 2 21.95 42.10 -40.11
CA SER A 2 21.33 42.82 -39.00
C SER A 2 21.13 41.96 -37.75
N LYS A 3 21.40 42.57 -36.59
CA LYS A 3 21.44 42.05 -35.21
C LYS A 3 20.13 41.44 -34.66
N TYR A 4 19.20 40.99 -35.51
CA TYR A 4 17.84 40.60 -35.12
C TYR A 4 17.63 39.07 -34.99
N GLU A 5 18.60 38.23 -35.35
CA GLU A 5 18.51 36.76 -35.18
C GLU A 5 18.94 36.26 -33.78
N GLN A 6 19.13 37.17 -32.83
CA GLN A 6 19.26 36.82 -31.40
C GLN A 6 17.89 36.82 -30.69
N GLU A 7 16.79 36.89 -31.45
CA GLU A 7 15.43 36.70 -30.94
C GLU A 7 15.27 35.24 -30.45
N LYS A 8 15.29 35.11 -29.13
CA LYS A 8 14.18 34.45 -28.43
C LYS A 8 13.98 32.97 -28.75
N LYS A 9 15.06 32.20 -28.90
CA LYS A 9 14.99 30.78 -28.55
C LYS A 9 15.00 30.70 -27.03
N MET A 10 13.86 30.98 -26.37
CA MET A 10 13.65 30.40 -25.05
C MET A 10 13.95 28.91 -25.22
N PRO A 11 14.99 28.37 -24.55
CA PRO A 11 15.58 27.12 -25.01
C PRO A 11 14.51 26.07 -24.89
N TRP A 12 14.04 25.56 -26.03
CA TRP A 12 13.10 24.44 -26.13
C TRP A 12 13.45 23.30 -25.14
N MET A 13 14.75 23.12 -24.91
CA MET A 13 15.35 22.24 -23.91
C MET A 13 14.82 22.45 -22.48
N TRP A 14 14.59 23.69 -22.03
CA TRP A 14 14.00 23.96 -20.71
C TRP A 14 12.55 23.51 -20.63
N TYR A 15 11.75 23.74 -21.67
CA TYR A 15 10.36 23.28 -21.70
C TYR A 15 10.27 21.75 -21.71
N VAL A 16 11.10 21.08 -22.51
CA VAL A 16 11.20 19.61 -22.50
C VAL A 16 11.65 19.10 -21.14
N GLY A 17 12.62 19.77 -20.51
CA GLY A 17 13.07 19.45 -19.16
C GLY A 17 11.96 19.55 -18.11
N LEU A 18 11.14 20.60 -18.16
CA LEU A 18 10.00 20.78 -17.25
C LEU A 18 8.91 19.72 -17.48
N VAL A 19 8.61 19.38 -18.74
CA VAL A 19 7.63 18.35 -19.07
C VAL A 19 8.11 16.97 -18.60
N LEU A 20 9.36 16.60 -18.88
CA LEU A 20 9.92 15.32 -18.43
C LEU A 20 10.03 15.26 -16.90
N GLY A 21 10.44 16.35 -16.25
CA GLY A 21 10.47 16.44 -14.79
C GLY A 21 9.08 16.27 -14.18
N GLY A 22 8.07 16.96 -14.72
CA GLY A 22 6.68 16.83 -14.30
C GLY A 22 6.14 15.42 -14.50
N LEU A 23 6.42 14.79 -15.64
CA LEU A 23 6.08 13.40 -15.91
C LEU A 23 6.75 12.44 -14.93
N ALA A 24 8.04 12.62 -14.63
CA ALA A 24 8.75 11.78 -13.67
C ALA A 24 8.14 11.87 -12.27
N VAL A 25 7.82 13.08 -11.80
CA VAL A 25 7.16 13.28 -10.50
C VAL A 25 5.75 12.67 -10.49
N LEU A 26 4.97 12.85 -11.57
CA LEU A 26 3.66 12.23 -11.70
C LEU A 26 3.75 10.71 -11.68
N LEU A 27 4.68 10.12 -12.42
CA LEU A 27 4.88 8.66 -12.45
C LEU A 27 5.30 8.15 -11.08
N MET A 28 6.25 8.80 -10.39
CA MET A 28 6.66 8.37 -9.05
C MET A 28 5.53 8.48 -8.03
N THR A 29 4.74 9.55 -8.08
CA THR A 29 3.64 9.78 -7.13
C THR A 29 2.38 8.97 -7.44
N THR A 30 2.16 8.55 -8.69
CA THR A 30 0.99 7.73 -9.08
C THR A 30 1.29 6.24 -9.08
N ILE A 31 2.47 5.80 -9.51
CA ILE A 31 2.82 4.37 -9.60
C ILE A 31 3.20 3.79 -8.23
N ALA A 32 3.94 4.54 -7.41
CA ALA A 32 4.35 4.06 -6.08
C ALA A 32 3.15 3.67 -5.17
N PRO A 33 2.06 4.46 -5.06
CA PRO A 33 0.91 4.02 -4.26
C PRO A 33 0.10 2.91 -4.93
N VAL A 34 0.16 2.74 -6.26
CA VAL A 34 -0.54 1.65 -6.97
C VAL A 34 0.04 0.29 -6.61
N TRP A 35 1.37 0.20 -6.45
CA TRP A 35 2.01 -1.05 -5.99
C TRP A 35 1.55 -1.50 -4.59
N HIS A 36 1.19 -0.56 -3.72
CA HIS A 36 0.71 -0.84 -2.36
C HIS A 36 -0.73 -1.38 -2.30
N TRP A 37 -1.44 -1.39 -3.42
CA TRP A 37 -2.82 -1.88 -3.53
C TRP A 37 -2.92 -3.32 -4.03
N PHE A 38 -1.84 -3.88 -4.58
CA PHE A 38 -1.85 -5.26 -5.04
C PHE A 38 -2.06 -6.22 -3.86
N PRO A 39 -3.00 -7.17 -3.98
CA PRO A 39 -3.22 -8.17 -2.96
C PRO A 39 -2.00 -9.10 -2.89
N VAL A 40 -1.46 -9.27 -1.70
CA VAL A 40 -0.44 -10.26 -1.39
C VAL A 40 -1.06 -11.35 -0.53
N GLN A 41 -0.60 -12.57 -0.77
CA GLN A 41 -0.96 -13.70 0.08
C GLN A 41 -0.17 -13.62 1.37
N ILE A 42 -0.86 -13.63 2.49
CA ILE A 42 -0.29 -13.64 3.83
C ILE A 42 -0.65 -14.97 4.47
N THR A 43 0.35 -15.62 5.05
CA THR A 43 0.18 -16.82 5.86
C THR A 43 0.65 -16.50 7.27
N GLU A 44 -0.24 -16.58 8.25
CA GLU A 44 0.09 -16.34 9.65
C GLU A 44 -0.71 -17.27 10.57
N GLN A 45 -0.29 -17.35 11.83
CA GLN A 45 -1.04 -18.07 12.85
C GLN A 45 -2.17 -17.18 13.39
N GLY A 46 -3.38 -17.70 13.38
CA GLY A 46 -4.56 -17.03 13.91
C GLY A 46 -5.26 -17.88 14.97
N THR A 47 -5.96 -17.21 15.89
CA THR A 47 -6.74 -17.88 16.94
C THR A 47 -8.19 -17.98 16.52
N VAL A 48 -8.78 -19.17 16.61
CA VAL A 48 -10.20 -19.38 16.32
C VAL A 48 -11.04 -18.73 17.43
N LEU A 49 -11.88 -17.77 17.07
CA LEU A 49 -12.80 -17.10 17.99
C LEU A 49 -14.14 -17.83 18.07
N ALA A 50 -14.63 -18.31 16.94
CA ALA A 50 -15.92 -18.98 16.83
C ALA A 50 -15.95 -19.88 15.60
N VAL A 51 -16.79 -20.91 15.64
CA VAL A 51 -17.11 -21.75 14.48
C VAL A 51 -18.53 -21.43 14.05
N THR A 52 -18.69 -21.09 12.77
CA THR A 52 -19.99 -20.79 12.15
C THR A 52 -20.29 -21.84 11.08
N GLU A 53 -21.53 -21.88 10.60
CA GLU A 53 -21.93 -22.77 9.49
C GLU A 53 -21.08 -22.57 8.22
N ASN A 54 -20.51 -21.36 8.05
CA ASN A 54 -19.69 -20.99 6.90
C ASN A 54 -18.18 -21.25 7.11
N GLY A 55 -17.78 -21.70 8.31
CA GLY A 55 -16.39 -21.93 8.69
C GLY A 55 -15.99 -21.22 9.99
N CYS A 56 -14.71 -21.22 10.28
CA CYS A 56 -14.13 -20.66 11.49
C CYS A 56 -13.83 -19.17 11.33
N VAL A 57 -14.24 -18.40 12.33
CA VAL A 57 -13.91 -16.99 12.49
C VAL A 57 -12.56 -16.92 13.20
N ILE A 58 -11.53 -16.51 12.46
CA ILE A 58 -10.15 -16.53 12.91
C ILE A 58 -9.69 -15.09 13.14
N LYS A 59 -9.17 -14.81 14.33
CA LYS A 59 -8.50 -13.56 14.63
C LYS A 59 -7.04 -13.67 14.21
N THR A 60 -6.62 -12.77 13.33
CA THR A 60 -5.23 -12.63 12.92
C THR A 60 -4.60 -11.42 13.59
N GLN A 61 -3.26 -11.37 13.65
CA GLN A 61 -2.55 -10.24 14.25
C GLN A 61 -2.34 -9.12 13.23
N THR A 62 -2.13 -9.50 11.97
CA THR A 62 -1.80 -8.58 10.89
C THR A 62 -3.02 -7.78 10.42
N VAL A 63 -4.21 -8.37 10.42
CA VAL A 63 -5.44 -7.70 10.03
C VAL A 63 -6.45 -7.71 11.18
N ASN A 64 -6.94 -6.53 11.56
CA ASN A 64 -7.96 -6.35 12.60
C ASN A 64 -9.37 -6.84 12.19
N LEU A 65 -9.47 -7.62 11.12
CA LEU A 65 -10.72 -8.13 10.56
C LEU A 65 -10.73 -9.66 10.73
N PRO A 66 -11.87 -10.24 11.12
CA PRO A 66 -12.00 -11.68 11.19
C PRO A 66 -11.89 -12.30 9.80
N VAL A 67 -11.01 -13.30 9.66
CA VAL A 67 -10.90 -14.12 8.45
C VAL A 67 -11.81 -15.33 8.62
N ILE A 68 -12.64 -15.63 7.61
CA ILE A 68 -13.51 -16.80 7.61
C ILE A 68 -12.94 -17.84 6.66
N GLN A 69 -12.57 -19.00 7.19
CA GLN A 69 -12.09 -20.13 6.40
C GLN A 69 -12.70 -21.43 6.93
N LYS A 70 -12.92 -22.39 6.04
CA LYS A 70 -13.32 -23.75 6.44
C LYS A 70 -12.20 -24.35 7.29
N CYS A 71 -12.51 -24.71 8.52
CA CYS A 71 -11.57 -25.32 9.45
C CYS A 71 -12.31 -26.34 10.32
N ASP A 72 -11.58 -27.34 10.80
CA ASP A 72 -12.06 -28.35 11.76
C ASP A 72 -11.31 -28.17 13.09
N ALA A 73 -11.46 -26.98 13.68
CA ALA A 73 -10.80 -26.58 14.92
C ALA A 73 -11.80 -25.93 15.87
N GLN A 74 -11.48 -25.94 17.15
CA GLN A 74 -12.35 -25.44 18.21
C GLN A 74 -12.02 -23.98 18.57
N PRO A 75 -12.97 -23.22 19.14
CA PRO A 75 -12.67 -21.90 19.68
C PRO A 75 -11.53 -21.97 20.70
N GLY A 76 -10.50 -21.14 20.51
CA GLY A 76 -9.27 -21.15 21.29
C GLY A 76 -8.09 -21.84 20.60
N ASP A 77 -8.32 -22.64 19.57
CA ASP A 77 -7.25 -23.29 18.81
C ASP A 77 -6.46 -22.26 17.98
N VAL A 78 -5.16 -22.53 17.83
CA VAL A 78 -4.27 -21.75 16.96
C VAL A 78 -4.07 -22.54 15.67
N ILE A 79 -4.47 -21.93 14.55
CA ILE A 79 -4.35 -22.54 13.22
C ILE A 79 -3.62 -21.60 12.27
N GLU A 80 -2.94 -22.19 11.29
CA GLU A 80 -2.33 -21.44 10.20
C GLU A 80 -3.42 -21.04 9.20
N VAL A 81 -3.53 -19.74 8.93
CA VAL A 81 -4.53 -19.17 8.02
C VAL A 81 -3.83 -18.44 6.89
N THR A 82 -4.35 -18.62 5.68
CA THR A 82 -3.85 -17.95 4.49
C THR A 82 -4.94 -17.10 3.86
N TYR A 83 -4.67 -15.81 3.70
CA TYR A 83 -5.63 -14.86 3.13
C TYR A 83 -4.93 -13.79 2.29
N TYR A 84 -5.72 -13.08 1.48
CA TYR A 84 -5.22 -11.99 0.64
C TYR A 84 -5.49 -10.66 1.32
N ALA A 85 -4.45 -9.85 1.49
CA ALA A 85 -4.58 -8.49 1.98
C ALA A 85 -3.76 -7.54 1.09
N PRO A 86 -4.13 -6.25 1.02
CA PRO A 86 -3.33 -5.30 0.26
C PRO A 86 -1.94 -5.16 0.89
N SER A 87 -0.89 -5.09 0.06
CA SER A 87 0.52 -5.11 0.49
C SER A 87 0.90 -3.99 1.46
N LYS A 88 0.13 -2.90 1.52
CA LYS A 88 0.26 -1.85 2.54
C LYS A 88 0.15 -2.36 3.99
N VAL A 89 -0.54 -3.48 4.22
CA VAL A 89 -0.71 -4.07 5.55
C VAL A 89 0.60 -4.65 6.06
N THR A 90 1.41 -5.26 5.19
CA THR A 90 2.69 -5.88 5.55
C THR A 90 3.89 -4.97 5.30
N SER A 91 3.75 -3.89 4.52
CA SER A 91 4.88 -3.03 4.16
C SER A 91 5.32 -2.04 5.26
N GLY A 92 4.75 -2.12 6.48
CA GLY A 92 4.96 -1.15 7.56
C GLY A 92 4.45 0.27 7.22
N TYR A 93 3.58 0.40 6.21
CA TYR A 93 3.08 1.71 5.77
C TYR A 93 2.28 2.41 6.88
N TYR A 94 1.40 1.66 7.54
CA TYR A 94 0.56 2.19 8.62
C TYR A 94 1.37 2.61 9.84
N GLU A 95 2.42 1.88 10.23
CA GLU A 95 3.29 2.25 11.35
C GLU A 95 3.96 3.60 11.10
N ARG A 96 4.54 3.81 9.92
CA ARG A 96 5.18 5.08 9.55
C ARG A 96 4.19 6.24 9.49
N MET A 97 2.93 5.98 9.13
CA MET A 97 1.89 7.00 9.15
C MET A 97 1.43 7.33 10.58
N GLN A 98 1.32 6.32 11.45
CA GLN A 98 1.00 6.52 12.85
C GLN A 98 2.11 7.26 13.60
N GLU A 99 3.38 6.92 13.35
CA GLU A 99 4.52 7.64 13.92
C GLU A 99 4.45 9.14 13.60
N LYS A 100 4.18 9.49 12.34
CA LYS A 100 3.98 10.88 11.92
C LYS A 100 2.75 11.52 12.54
N ALA A 101 1.67 10.77 12.73
CA ALA A 101 0.45 11.27 13.37
C ALA A 101 0.64 11.53 14.87
N VAL A 102 1.46 10.75 15.57
CA VAL A 102 1.82 10.98 16.98
C VAL A 102 2.62 12.27 17.12
N LEU A 103 3.50 12.59 16.16
CA LEU A 103 4.28 13.83 16.17
C LEU A 103 3.45 15.11 15.95
N VAL A 104 2.21 14.98 15.44
CA VAL A 104 1.30 16.11 15.13
C VAL A 104 0.20 16.25 16.18
N GLN A 105 -0.11 15.18 16.93
CA GLN A 105 -1.08 15.25 18.02
C GLN A 105 -0.50 16.11 19.17
N PRO A 106 -1.25 17.12 19.64
CA PRO A 106 -0.78 18.08 20.64
C PRO A 106 -0.58 17.45 22.02
#